data_AF-A0A1H4FMM3-F1
#
_entry.id   AF-A0A1H4FMM3-F1
#
_cell.length_a   1.000
_cell.length_b   1.000
_cell.length_c   1.000
_cell.angle_alpha   90.00
_cell.angle_beta   90.00
_cell.angle_gamma   90.00
#
_symmetry.space_group_name_H-M   'P 1'
#
loop_
_entity.id
_entity.type
_entity.pdbx_description
1 polymer ?
#
loop_
_entity_poly.entity_id
_entity_poly.type
_entity_poly.pdbx_seq_one_letter_code
_entity_poly.pdbx_strand_id
1 'polypeptide(L)'
;MNEQSRLEKLRNLGVRLHELQLVQPVAGKSYTSVALNYLFSRHELTRPCGQSLDVTLRSLADAIVQKHQLKFSRFDSDSIIDYFCRLYRAH
;
A
#
# COMPACT_ATOMS: atom_id res chain seq x y z
N MET A 1 -6.53 12.44 4.53
CA MET A 1 -7.61 11.45 4.39
C MET A 1 -7.98 10.88 5.75
N ASN A 2 -9.24 10.49 5.98
CA ASN A 2 -9.60 9.72 7.17
C ASN A 2 -9.27 8.23 6.98
N GLU A 3 -9.34 7.42 8.05
CA GLU A 3 -8.98 6.00 7.99
C GLU A 3 -9.86 5.19 7.02
N GLN A 4 -11.16 5.50 6.97
CA GLN A 4 -12.09 4.81 6.07
C GLN A 4 -11.74 5.04 4.60
N SER A 5 -11.44 6.29 4.20
CA SER A 5 -11.01 6.60 2.83
C SER A 5 -9.69 5.93 2.46
N ARG A 6 -8.76 5.78 3.42
CA ARG A 6 -7.51 5.02 3.19
C ARG A 6 -7.79 3.55 2.93
N LEU A 7 -8.64 2.94 3.74
CA LEU A 7 -9.03 1.54 3.59
C LEU A 7 -9.73 1.28 2.25
N GLU A 8 -10.60 2.19 1.82
CA GLU A 8 -11.30 2.13 0.54
C GLU A 8 -10.32 2.23 -0.65
N LYS A 9 -9.41 3.21 -0.64
CA LYS A 9 -8.37 3.32 -1.67
C LYS A 9 -7.47 2.08 -1.73
N LEU A 10 -7.06 1.55 -0.58
CA LEU A 10 -6.27 0.31 -0.52
C LEU A 10 -7.06 -0.91 -1.01
N ARG A 11 -8.36 -0.95 -0.75
CA ARG A 11 -9.25 -2.00 -1.29
C ARG A 11 -9.29 -1.90 -2.81
N ASN A 12 -9.52 -0.72 -3.38
CA ASN A 12 -9.55 -0.51 -4.83
C ASN A 12 -8.21 -0.84 -5.47
N LEU A 13 -7.11 -0.44 -4.83
CA LEU A 13 -5.77 -0.86 -5.24
C LEU A 13 -5.62 -2.38 -5.24
N GLY A 14 -6.12 -3.07 -4.21
CA GLY A 14 -6.09 -4.53 -4.15
C GLY A 14 -6.88 -5.20 -5.27
N VAL A 15 -8.06 -4.67 -5.62
CA VAL A 15 -8.84 -5.13 -6.78
C VAL A 15 -8.04 -4.91 -8.05
N ARG A 16 -7.46 -3.72 -8.22
CA ARG A 16 -6.68 -3.39 -9.41
C ARG A 16 -5.45 -4.30 -9.57
N LEU A 17 -4.74 -4.58 -8.49
CA LEU A 17 -3.61 -5.52 -8.49
C LEU A 17 -4.04 -6.93 -8.92
N HIS A 18 -5.25 -7.37 -8.53
CA HIS A 18 -5.80 -8.64 -8.96
C HIS A 18 -6.18 -8.62 -10.46
N GLU A 19 -6.81 -7.55 -10.96
CA GLU A 19 -7.09 -7.39 -12.39
C GLU A 19 -5.81 -7.43 -13.24
N LEU A 20 -4.70 -6.86 -12.72
CA LEU A 20 -3.38 -6.91 -13.34
C LEU A 20 -2.67 -8.26 -13.15
N GLN A 21 -3.31 -9.23 -12.51
CA GLN A 21 -2.77 -10.57 -12.20
C GLN A 21 -1.47 -10.55 -11.37
N LEU A 22 -1.22 -9.45 -10.64
CA LEU A 22 -0.05 -9.31 -9.76
C LEU A 22 -0.26 -10.00 -8.41
N VAL A 23 -1.52 -10.22 -8.04
CA VAL A 23 -1.93 -10.91 -6.82
C VAL A 23 -3.07 -11.87 -7.13
N GLN A 24 -3.15 -12.96 -6.38
CA GLN A 24 -4.34 -13.78 -6.31
C GLN A 24 -5.05 -13.55 -4.97
N PRO A 25 -6.37 -13.29 -4.98
CA PRO A 25 -7.12 -13.17 -3.74
C PRO A 25 -7.14 -14.52 -3.03
N VAL A 26 -6.79 -14.50 -1.74
CA VAL A 26 -6.88 -15.67 -0.88
C VAL A 26 -8.25 -15.67 -0.21
N ALA A 27 -8.93 -16.80 -0.20
CA ALA A 27 -10.22 -16.95 0.46
C ALA A 27 -10.14 -16.45 1.92
N GLY A 28 -11.10 -15.60 2.31
CA GLY A 28 -11.15 -14.99 3.65
C GLY A 28 -10.24 -13.77 3.87
N LYS A 29 -9.41 -13.36 2.89
CA LYS A 29 -8.63 -12.11 2.98
C LYS A 29 -9.30 -10.97 2.22
N SER A 30 -9.34 -9.78 2.85
CA SER A 30 -9.81 -8.56 2.18
C SER A 30 -8.80 -8.08 1.14
N TYR A 31 -9.30 -7.40 0.10
CA TYR A 31 -8.43 -6.77 -0.91
C TYR A 31 -7.46 -5.74 -0.32
N THR A 32 -7.84 -5.03 0.76
CA THR A 32 -6.93 -4.17 1.51
C THR A 32 -5.72 -4.95 2.04
N SER A 33 -5.95 -6.13 2.63
CA SER A 33 -4.86 -6.96 3.17
C SER A 33 -4.00 -7.55 2.05
N VAL A 34 -4.62 -7.96 0.94
CA VAL A 34 -3.92 -8.44 -0.25
C VAL A 34 -3.01 -7.36 -0.82
N ALA A 35 -3.51 -6.13 -0.98
CA ALA A 35 -2.74 -4.99 -1.46
C ALA A 35 -1.53 -4.72 -0.56
N LEU A 36 -1.74 -4.59 0.75
CA LEU A 36 -0.65 -4.35 1.69
C LEU A 36 0.40 -5.46 1.63
N ASN A 37 0.00 -6.73 1.67
CA ASN A 37 0.96 -7.84 1.61
C ASN A 37 1.79 -7.83 0.33
N TYR A 38 1.15 -7.54 -0.81
CA TYR A 38 1.85 -7.41 -2.08
C TYR A 38 2.83 -6.25 -2.08
N LEU A 39 2.42 -5.07 -1.62
CA LEU A 39 3.30 -3.90 -1.58
C LEU A 39 4.51 -4.16 -0.67
N PHE A 40 4.32 -4.70 0.53
CA PHE A 40 5.42 -5.07 1.42
C PHE A 40 6.36 -6.10 0.76
N SER A 41 5.80 -7.18 0.20
CA SER A 41 6.60 -8.22 -0.47
C SER A 41 7.37 -7.67 -1.68
N ARG A 42 6.74 -6.83 -2.51
CA ARG A 42 7.35 -6.23 -3.71
C ARG A 42 8.55 -5.34 -3.37
N HIS A 43 8.53 -4.73 -2.19
CA HIS A 43 9.61 -3.90 -1.68
C HIS A 43 10.55 -4.63 -0.71
N GLU A 44 10.41 -5.95 -0.56
CA GLU A 44 11.25 -6.80 0.31
C GLU A 44 11.17 -6.40 1.79
N LEU A 45 9.98 -5.93 2.21
CA LEU A 45 9.71 -5.47 3.56
C LEU A 45 8.86 -6.48 4.33
N THR A 46 9.07 -6.54 5.64
CA THR A 46 8.18 -7.28 6.55
C THR A 46 7.03 -6.37 6.96
N ARG A 47 5.79 -6.81 6.74
CA ARG A 47 4.60 -6.07 7.17
C ARG A 47 4.53 -6.02 8.71
N PRO A 48 4.44 -4.83 9.33
CA PRO A 48 4.20 -4.73 10.76
C PRO A 48 2.87 -5.37 11.16
N CYS A 49 2.90 -6.23 12.18
CA CYS A 49 1.73 -6.87 12.75
C CYS A 49 1.24 -6.08 13.99
N GLY A 50 -0.08 -5.97 14.16
CA GLY A 50 -0.70 -5.31 15.32
C GLY A 50 -0.56 -3.78 15.36
N GLN A 51 0.01 -3.17 14.32
CA GLN A 51 0.15 -1.72 14.20
C GLN A 51 -1.07 -1.10 13.51
N SER A 52 -1.27 0.21 13.74
CA SER A 52 -2.30 0.96 13.02
C SER A 52 -2.00 1.03 11.52
N LEU A 53 -3.04 1.30 10.73
CA LEU A 53 -2.89 1.46 9.28
C LEU A 53 -1.93 2.60 8.93
N ASP A 54 -2.00 3.70 9.67
CA ASP A 54 -1.13 4.87 9.48
C ASP A 54 0.35 4.51 9.67
N VAL A 55 0.70 3.84 10.78
CA VAL A 55 2.07 3.39 11.06
C VAL A 55 2.55 2.41 9.99
N THR A 56 1.68 1.47 9.59
CA THR A 56 1.98 0.50 8.53
C THR A 56 2.33 1.20 7.22
N LEU A 57 1.54 2.20 6.81
CA LEU A 57 1.76 2.93 5.56
C LEU A 57 3.02 3.80 5.61
N ARG A 58 3.29 4.46 6.73
CA ARG A 58 4.53 5.24 6.92
C ARG A 58 5.78 4.36 6.81
N SER A 59 5.76 3.15 7.38
CA SER A 59 6.90 2.24 7.24
C SER A 59 7.20 1.90 5.77
N LEU A 60 6.15 1.80 4.95
CA LEU A 60 6.30 1.57 3.52
C LEU A 60 6.78 2.81 2.77
N ALA A 61 6.29 3.98 3.18
CA ALA A 61 6.71 5.28 2.68
C ALA A 61 8.22 5.51 2.90
N ASP A 62 8.69 5.30 4.13
CA ASP A 62 10.09 5.46 4.52
C ASP A 62 11.00 4.54 3.70
N ALA A 63 10.62 3.27 3.54
CA ALA A 63 11.38 2.31 2.77
C ALA A 63 11.50 2.69 1.28
N ILE A 64 10.43 3.23 0.68
CA ILE A 64 10.47 3.68 -0.72
C ILE A 64 11.36 4.91 -0.88
N VAL A 65 11.25 5.87 0.03
CA VAL A 65 12.11 7.07 0.03
C VAL A 65 13.58 6.67 0.10
N GLN A 66 13.92 5.73 1.00
CA GLN A 66 15.28 5.20 1.12
C GLN A 66 15.74 4.47 -0.16
N LYS A 67 14.91 3.58 -0.71
CA LYS A 67 15.26 2.78 -1.91
C LYS A 67 15.43 3.61 -3.17
N HIS A 68 14.62 4.66 -3.34
CA HIS A 68 14.61 5.49 -4.55
C HIS A 68 15.36 6.82 -4.41
N GLN A 69 16.02 7.08 -3.27
CA GLN A 69 16.69 8.35 -2.95
C GLN A 69 15.80 9.58 -3.22
N LEU A 70 14.50 9.46 -2.99
CA LEU A 70 13.54 10.52 -3.30
C LEU A 70 13.81 11.70 -2.37
N LYS A 71 14.33 12.80 -2.91
CA LYS A 71 14.58 14.07 -2.18
C LYS A 71 13.30 14.82 -1.77
N PHE A 72 12.16 14.14 -1.68
CA PHE A 72 10.89 14.76 -1.42
C PHE A 72 10.59 14.86 0.08
N SER A 73 10.06 16.03 0.44
CA SER A 73 9.50 16.40 1.74
C SER A 73 8.43 15.40 2.17
N ARG A 74 8.54 14.87 3.41
CA ARG A 74 7.58 14.02 4.14
C ARG A 74 6.63 13.18 3.27
N PHE A 75 7.05 11.97 2.93
CA PHE A 75 6.18 10.96 2.35
C PHE A 75 5.27 10.39 3.46
N ASP A 76 4.07 10.92 3.58
CA ASP A 76 3.10 10.51 4.61
C ASP A 76 2.20 9.34 4.14
N SER A 77 1.36 8.84 5.04
CA SER A 77 0.45 7.71 4.82
C SER A 77 -0.51 7.91 3.65
N ASP A 78 -0.84 9.16 3.33
CA ASP A 78 -1.75 9.48 2.24
C ASP A 78 -1.00 9.52 0.90
N SER A 79 0.17 10.15 0.90
CA SER A 79 1.05 10.25 -0.27
C SER A 79 1.49 8.88 -0.79
N ILE A 80 1.77 7.94 0.11
CA ILE A 80 2.14 6.57 -0.27
C ILE A 80 0.99 5.80 -0.92
N ILE A 81 -0.24 5.96 -0.44
CA ILE A 81 -1.41 5.36 -1.09
C ILE A 81 -1.59 5.95 -2.48
N ASP A 82 -1.57 7.27 -2.60
CA ASP A 82 -1.76 7.96 -3.88
C ASP A 82 -0.65 7.61 -4.88
N TYR A 83 0.59 7.46 -4.42
CA TYR A 83 1.70 6.99 -5.23
C TYR A 83 1.40 5.63 -5.86
N PHE A 84 0.95 4.65 -5.09
CA PHE A 84 0.64 3.33 -5.64
C PHE A 84 -0.62 3.31 -6.48
N CYS A 85 -1.65 4.06 -6.10
CA CYS A 85 -2.83 4.19 -6.94
C CYS A 85 -2.46 4.74 -8.32
N ARG A 86 -1.55 5.73 -8.40
CA ARG A 86 -1.02 6.22 -9.68
C ARG A 86 -0.16 5.18 -10.40
N LEU A 87 0.75 4.53 -9.69
CA LEU A 87 1.67 3.52 -10.25
C LEU A 87 0.91 2.38 -10.92
N TYR A 88 -0.16 1.89 -10.29
CA TYR A 88 -0.97 0.76 -10.76
C TYR A 88 -2.26 1.19 -11.47
N ARG A 89 -2.49 2.50 -11.66
CA ARG A 89 -3.70 3.06 -12.27
C ARG A 89 -4.98 2.56 -11.59
N ALA A 90 -5.00 2.59 -10.26
CA ALA A 90 -6.17 2.32 -9.44
C ALA A 90 -6.94 3.63 -9.18
N HIS A 91 -8.27 3.56 -9.23
CA HIS A 91 -9.18 4.70 -9.02
C HIS A 91 -9.67 4.78 -7.56
#